data_AF-A0A553P0D4-F1
#
_entry.id   AF-A0A553P0D4-F1
#
_cell.length_a   1.000
_cell.length_b   1.000
_cell.length_c   1.000
_cell.angle_alpha   90.00
_cell.angle_beta   90.00
_cell.angle_gamma   90.00
#
_symmetry.space_group_name_H-M   'P 1'
#
loop_
_entity.id
_entity.type
_entity.pdbx_description
1 polymer ?
#
loop_
_entity_poly.entity_id
_entity_poly.type
_entity_poly.pdbx_seq_one_letter_code
_entity_poly.pdbx_strand_id
1 'polypeptide(L)'
;MTSNWEDKDDLLFEKAATTQPNKQKLSKNELERVTEVFKMYETGEGEATIYPRDLAIAMKKLGLNPTETEIQDLINAVEVNGLVYYQDFCRIIVRKFREDDEENFHQELFRTLVGPKEYPSGTQAPIYDVNKELLSFTQFKAIMTNLPEMVNDNDVARMFMVADKDSSGKISYQEFRRMCVVPRVESIPDEMPDIDANGDIIVRHHSPKVDTVVSVVGSK
;
A
#
# COMPACT_ATOMS: atom_id res chain seq x y z
N MET A 1 -26.99 12.05 -40.18
CA MET A 1 -27.62 11.62 -38.91
C MET A 1 -26.48 11.27 -37.98
N THR A 2 -25.92 12.29 -37.31
CA THR A 2 -24.77 12.15 -36.41
C THR A 2 -25.25 11.69 -35.04
N SER A 3 -24.52 10.74 -34.49
CA SER A 3 -24.93 9.88 -33.41
C SER A 3 -25.01 10.62 -32.06
N ASN A 4 -26.14 10.45 -31.37
CA ASN A 4 -26.59 11.15 -30.16
C ASN A 4 -25.90 10.70 -28.85
N TRP A 5 -24.59 10.46 -28.88
CA TRP A 5 -23.81 9.90 -27.76
C TRP A 5 -22.82 10.93 -27.18
N GLU A 6 -22.27 11.81 -28.02
CA GLU A 6 -21.29 12.83 -27.59
C GLU A 6 -21.92 13.90 -26.67
N ASP A 7 -23.23 14.17 -26.83
CA ASP A 7 -23.94 15.20 -26.05
C ASP A 7 -24.49 14.72 -24.70
N LYS A 8 -24.57 13.39 -24.47
CA LYS A 8 -25.16 12.83 -23.24
C LYS A 8 -24.16 12.62 -22.11
N ASP A 9 -22.88 12.53 -22.44
CA ASP A 9 -21.83 12.44 -21.43
C ASP A 9 -21.74 13.77 -20.65
N ASP A 10 -21.85 14.92 -21.32
CA ASP A 10 -21.78 16.24 -20.68
C ASP A 10 -22.92 16.51 -19.68
N LEU A 11 -24.12 16.00 -19.93
CA LEU A 11 -25.31 16.24 -19.08
C LEU A 11 -25.39 15.34 -17.83
N LEU A 12 -24.67 14.22 -17.81
CA LEU A 12 -24.58 13.34 -16.63
C LEU A 12 -23.53 13.82 -15.62
N PHE A 13 -22.59 14.68 -16.03
CA PHE A 13 -21.52 15.18 -15.16
C PHE A 13 -21.89 16.39 -14.29
N GLU A 14 -22.97 17.12 -14.60
CA GLU A 14 -23.24 18.42 -13.95
C GLU A 14 -24.17 18.33 -12.72
N LYS A 15 -25.00 17.29 -12.60
CA LYS A 15 -26.04 17.22 -11.54
C LYS A 15 -25.68 16.49 -10.25
N ALA A 16 -24.44 15.98 -10.11
CA ALA A 16 -24.01 15.22 -8.93
C ALA A 16 -22.86 15.90 -8.15
N ALA A 17 -22.79 17.23 -8.19
CA ALA A 17 -21.83 18.04 -7.44
C ALA A 17 -22.44 18.52 -6.11
N THR A 18 -22.70 17.60 -5.18
CA THR A 18 -22.84 17.97 -3.75
C THR A 18 -22.37 16.81 -2.87
N THR A 19 -21.22 17.05 -2.22
CA THR A 19 -20.70 16.42 -0.99
C THR A 19 -20.15 14.98 -1.07
N GLN A 20 -18.88 14.81 -1.48
CA GLN A 20 -17.86 13.93 -0.86
C GLN A 20 -16.44 14.37 -1.34
N PRO A 21 -15.39 14.37 -0.50
CA PRO A 21 -14.05 14.75 -0.91
C PRO A 21 -13.36 13.59 -1.63
N ASN A 22 -12.79 13.87 -2.80
CA ASN A 22 -11.97 12.98 -3.64
C ASN A 22 -12.69 12.04 -4.63
N LYS A 23 -13.47 12.60 -5.56
CA LYS A 23 -13.78 11.92 -6.84
C LYS A 23 -12.57 12.03 -7.78
N GLN A 24 -11.57 11.18 -7.58
CA GLN A 24 -10.52 11.01 -8.59
C GLN A 24 -11.16 10.50 -9.89
N LYS A 25 -10.86 11.12 -11.02
CA LYS A 25 -11.37 10.74 -12.35
C LYS A 25 -10.23 10.22 -13.22
N LEU A 26 -10.57 9.44 -14.24
CA LEU A 26 -9.63 9.13 -15.33
C LEU A 26 -9.37 10.41 -16.14
N SER A 27 -8.10 10.64 -16.49
CA SER A 27 -7.73 11.57 -17.55
C SER A 27 -8.27 11.09 -18.90
N LYS A 28 -8.29 11.97 -19.90
CA LYS A 28 -8.77 11.62 -21.25
C LYS A 28 -8.05 10.41 -21.84
N ASN A 29 -6.71 10.41 -21.75
CA ASN A 29 -5.89 9.31 -22.26
C ASN A 29 -6.08 8.00 -21.46
N GLU A 30 -6.27 8.09 -20.14
CA GLU A 30 -6.61 6.90 -19.35
C GLU A 30 -7.99 6.36 -19.75
N LEU A 31 -8.98 7.24 -19.89
CA LEU A 31 -10.34 6.85 -20.27
C LEU A 31 -10.39 6.21 -21.66
N GLU A 32 -9.68 6.77 -22.64
CA GLU A 32 -9.55 6.19 -23.99
C GLU A 32 -9.00 4.77 -23.91
N ARG A 33 -7.85 4.56 -23.24
CA ARG A 33 -7.26 3.22 -23.07
C ARG A 33 -8.19 2.24 -22.35
N VAL A 34 -8.85 2.70 -21.28
CA VAL A 34 -9.82 1.88 -20.52
C VAL A 34 -11.00 1.46 -21.40
N THR A 35 -11.50 2.38 -22.21
CA THR A 35 -12.61 2.14 -23.14
C THR A 35 -12.21 1.18 -24.24
N GLU A 36 -11.02 1.34 -24.82
CA GLU A 36 -10.48 0.44 -25.83
C GLU A 36 -10.36 -0.98 -25.29
N VAL A 37 -9.80 -1.15 -24.09
CA VAL A 37 -9.68 -2.46 -23.46
C VAL A 37 -11.05 -3.05 -23.17
N PHE A 38 -11.99 -2.27 -22.64
CA PHE A 38 -13.34 -2.77 -22.36
C PHE A 38 -14.03 -3.30 -23.63
N LYS A 39 -13.96 -2.54 -24.73
CA LYS A 39 -14.54 -2.92 -26.02
C LYS A 39 -13.99 -4.24 -26.58
N MET A 40 -12.77 -4.63 -26.21
CA MET A 40 -12.21 -5.94 -26.63
C MET A 40 -12.91 -7.13 -25.96
N TYR A 41 -13.57 -6.92 -24.83
CA TYR A 41 -14.20 -7.99 -24.02
C TYR A 41 -15.70 -7.82 -23.86
N GLU A 42 -16.29 -6.79 -24.50
CA GLU A 42 -17.71 -6.51 -24.47
C GLU A 42 -18.50 -7.72 -24.96
N THR A 43 -19.61 -8.04 -24.28
CA THR A 43 -20.42 -9.23 -24.60
C THR A 43 -21.11 -9.13 -25.97
N GLY A 44 -21.24 -7.92 -26.50
CA GLY A 44 -21.79 -7.60 -27.82
C GLY A 44 -21.63 -6.12 -28.13
N GLU A 45 -21.68 -5.73 -29.40
CA GLU A 45 -21.50 -4.32 -29.80
C GLU A 45 -22.58 -3.42 -29.17
N GLY A 46 -22.15 -2.53 -28.26
CA GLY A 46 -23.03 -1.52 -27.65
C GLY A 46 -23.86 -2.01 -26.45
N GLU A 47 -23.58 -3.21 -25.93
CA GLU A 47 -24.21 -3.75 -24.72
C GLU A 47 -23.65 -3.13 -23.42
N ALA A 48 -22.51 -2.45 -23.51
CA ALA A 48 -21.79 -1.79 -22.41
C ALA A 48 -21.56 -2.70 -21.20
N THR A 49 -21.37 -4.00 -21.43
CA THR A 49 -21.18 -5.03 -20.39
C THR A 49 -20.07 -6.03 -20.77
N ILE A 50 -19.39 -6.57 -19.76
CA ILE A 50 -18.44 -7.68 -19.89
C ILE A 50 -18.82 -8.81 -18.93
N TYR A 51 -18.30 -10.03 -19.16
CA TYR A 51 -18.44 -11.10 -18.20
C TYR A 51 -17.42 -10.97 -17.05
N PRO A 52 -17.77 -11.38 -15.81
CA PRO A 52 -16.86 -11.34 -14.66
C PRO A 52 -15.51 -12.03 -14.90
N ARG A 53 -15.50 -13.15 -15.63
CA ARG A 53 -14.28 -13.89 -15.98
C ARG A 53 -13.28 -13.08 -16.81
N ASP A 54 -13.76 -12.09 -17.56
CA ASP A 54 -12.94 -11.28 -18.46
C ASP A 54 -12.34 -10.05 -17.73
N LEU A 55 -12.83 -9.73 -16.52
CA LEU A 55 -12.36 -8.61 -15.71
C LEU A 55 -10.87 -8.69 -15.41
N ALA A 56 -10.38 -9.85 -14.98
CA ALA A 56 -8.96 -10.03 -14.64
C ALA A 56 -8.03 -9.82 -15.84
N ILE A 57 -8.44 -10.27 -17.02
CA ILE A 57 -7.65 -10.16 -18.24
C ILE A 57 -7.65 -8.69 -18.73
N ALA A 58 -8.81 -8.04 -18.67
CA ALA A 58 -8.95 -6.63 -19.00
C ALA A 58 -8.08 -5.74 -18.08
N MET A 59 -8.09 -5.99 -16.77
CA MET A 59 -7.24 -5.28 -15.81
C MET A 59 -5.74 -5.48 -16.11
N LYS A 60 -5.31 -6.71 -16.40
CA LYS A 60 -3.92 -7.00 -16.79
C LYS A 60 -3.50 -6.29 -18.07
N LYS A 61 -4.38 -6.17 -19.06
CA LYS A 61 -4.11 -5.38 -20.28
C LYS A 61 -3.93 -3.89 -20.01
N LEU A 62 -4.54 -3.38 -18.94
CA LEU A 62 -4.36 -2.00 -18.48
C LEU A 62 -3.10 -1.81 -17.61
N GLY A 63 -2.30 -2.88 -17.42
CA GLY A 63 -1.08 -2.85 -16.61
C GLY A 63 -1.31 -3.12 -15.13
N LEU A 64 -2.55 -3.34 -14.70
CA LEU A 64 -2.90 -3.63 -13.31
C LEU A 64 -2.71 -5.13 -13.02
N ASN A 65 -2.21 -5.46 -11.83
CA ASN A 65 -1.97 -6.86 -11.43
C ASN A 65 -2.73 -7.25 -10.16
N PRO A 66 -4.07 -7.24 -10.17
CA PRO A 66 -4.87 -7.65 -9.01
C PRO A 66 -4.69 -9.15 -8.72
N THR A 67 -4.74 -9.49 -7.44
CA THR A 67 -4.77 -10.89 -6.97
C THR A 67 -6.11 -11.55 -7.25
N GLU A 68 -6.15 -12.88 -7.25
CA GLU A 68 -7.39 -13.63 -7.48
C GLU A 68 -8.48 -13.28 -6.44
N THR A 69 -8.09 -13.15 -5.18
CA THR A 69 -9.00 -12.74 -4.10
C THR A 69 -9.55 -11.33 -4.35
N GLU A 70 -8.69 -10.39 -4.73
CA GLU A 70 -9.15 -9.04 -5.06
C GLU A 70 -10.08 -9.03 -6.27
N ILE A 71 -9.81 -9.81 -7.32
CA ILE A 71 -10.71 -9.93 -8.46
C ILE A 71 -12.08 -10.44 -8.01
N GLN A 72 -12.13 -11.48 -7.17
CA GLN A 72 -13.38 -12.02 -6.69
C GLN A 72 -14.15 -10.99 -5.85
N ASP A 73 -13.46 -10.26 -4.98
CA ASP A 73 -14.07 -9.19 -4.19
C ASP A 73 -14.59 -8.04 -5.05
N LEU A 74 -13.85 -7.66 -6.11
CA LEU A 74 -14.27 -6.65 -7.08
C LEU A 74 -15.51 -7.10 -7.85
N ILE A 75 -15.55 -8.35 -8.31
CA ILE A 75 -16.72 -8.95 -8.98
C ILE A 75 -17.92 -8.91 -8.04
N ASN A 76 -17.77 -9.43 -6.81
CA ASN A 76 -18.85 -9.47 -5.82
C ASN A 76 -19.41 -8.07 -5.50
N ALA A 77 -18.59 -7.02 -5.63
CA ALA A 77 -18.99 -5.65 -5.35
C ALA A 77 -19.74 -4.96 -6.50
N VAL A 78 -19.61 -5.42 -7.74
CA VAL A 78 -20.16 -4.71 -8.92
C VAL A 78 -20.98 -5.57 -9.88
N GLU A 79 -20.89 -6.89 -9.77
CA GLU A 79 -21.62 -7.78 -10.65
C GLU A 79 -23.12 -7.68 -10.39
N VAL A 80 -23.86 -7.53 -11.49
CA VAL A 80 -25.31 -7.50 -11.48
C VAL A 80 -25.80 -8.39 -12.62
N ASN A 81 -26.58 -9.42 -12.28
CA ASN A 81 -27.14 -10.40 -13.23
C ASN A 81 -26.09 -11.16 -14.06
N GLY A 82 -24.93 -11.43 -13.47
CA GLY A 82 -23.81 -12.14 -14.09
C GLY A 82 -22.95 -11.29 -15.02
N LEU A 83 -23.14 -9.96 -15.01
CA LEU A 83 -22.45 -9.02 -15.88
C LEU A 83 -21.81 -7.86 -15.08
N VAL A 84 -20.74 -7.29 -15.63
CA VAL A 84 -20.10 -6.08 -15.12
C VAL A 84 -20.33 -4.96 -16.13
N TYR A 85 -20.99 -3.89 -15.70
CA TYR A 85 -21.29 -2.74 -16.55
C TYR A 85 -20.07 -1.84 -16.75
N TYR A 86 -20.01 -1.15 -17.88
CA TYR A 86 -18.92 -0.24 -18.23
C TYR A 86 -18.63 0.81 -17.14
N GLN A 87 -19.67 1.42 -16.55
CA GLN A 87 -19.47 2.41 -15.49
C GLN A 87 -18.82 1.80 -14.23
N ASP A 88 -19.18 0.56 -13.90
CA ASP A 88 -18.59 -0.14 -12.76
C ASP A 88 -17.16 -0.56 -13.05
N PHE A 89 -16.89 -1.02 -14.27
CA PHE A 89 -15.53 -1.28 -14.74
C PHE A 89 -14.66 -0.03 -14.63
N CYS A 90 -15.11 1.12 -15.17
CA CYS A 90 -14.37 2.38 -15.04
C CYS A 90 -14.12 2.76 -13.57
N ARG A 91 -15.10 2.58 -12.69
CA ARG A 91 -14.93 2.85 -11.25
C ARG A 91 -13.86 1.95 -10.61
N ILE A 92 -13.85 0.66 -10.95
CA ILE A 92 -12.82 -0.28 -10.50
C ILE A 92 -11.45 0.18 -10.99
N ILE A 93 -11.31 0.51 -12.27
CA ILE A 93 -10.02 0.90 -12.85
C ILE A 93 -9.51 2.21 -12.27
N VAL A 94 -10.37 3.23 -12.08
CA VAL A 94 -9.98 4.47 -11.39
C VAL A 94 -9.38 4.17 -10.04
N ARG A 95 -10.08 3.38 -9.23
CA ARG A 95 -9.61 3.03 -7.89
C ARG A 95 -8.26 2.31 -7.96
N LYS A 96 -8.11 1.36 -8.87
CA LYS A 96 -6.91 0.54 -8.99
C LYS A 96 -5.71 1.29 -9.56
N PHE A 97 -5.89 2.20 -10.52
CA PHE A 97 -4.79 3.08 -10.95
C PHE A 97 -4.30 3.94 -9.80
N ARG A 98 -5.19 4.46 -8.97
CA ARG A 98 -4.81 5.31 -7.84
C ARG A 98 -4.14 4.52 -6.72
N GLU A 99 -4.63 3.31 -6.42
CA GLU A 99 -3.97 2.38 -5.51
C GLU A 99 -2.56 1.99 -6.02
N ASP A 100 -2.39 1.73 -7.33
CA ASP A 100 -1.10 1.39 -7.93
C ASP A 100 -0.14 2.59 -7.96
N ASP A 101 -0.64 3.79 -8.28
CA ASP A 101 0.13 5.04 -8.21
C ASP A 101 0.65 5.30 -6.78
N GLU A 102 -0.22 5.15 -5.77
CA GLU A 102 0.16 5.28 -4.36
C GLU A 102 1.15 4.20 -3.92
N GLU A 103 0.94 2.94 -4.33
CA GLU A 103 1.85 1.83 -4.02
C GLU A 103 3.23 2.04 -4.64
N ASN A 104 3.30 2.44 -5.92
CA ASN A 104 4.54 2.77 -6.60
C ASN A 104 5.26 3.93 -5.91
N PHE A 105 4.53 4.98 -5.54
CA PHE A 105 5.08 6.09 -4.77
C PHE A 105 5.65 5.64 -3.43
N HIS A 106 4.95 4.78 -2.68
CA HIS A 106 5.45 4.25 -1.42
C HIS A 106 6.70 3.38 -1.60
N GLN A 107 6.78 2.56 -2.64
CA GLN A 107 7.95 1.75 -2.95
C GLN A 107 9.15 2.61 -3.35
N GLU A 108 8.94 3.64 -4.18
CA GLU A 108 10.00 4.58 -4.58
C GLU A 108 10.50 5.42 -3.40
N LEU A 109 9.58 5.87 -2.55
CA LEU A 109 9.91 6.55 -1.32
C LEU A 109 10.76 5.62 -0.46
N PHE A 110 10.28 4.42 -0.12
CA PHE A 110 11.01 3.46 0.70
C PHE A 110 12.39 3.11 0.12
N ARG A 111 12.49 2.92 -1.19
CA ARG A 111 13.76 2.72 -1.89
C ARG A 111 14.73 3.89 -1.68
N THR A 112 14.22 5.12 -1.80
CA THR A 112 14.99 6.34 -1.56
C THR A 112 15.45 6.43 -0.10
N LEU A 113 14.59 6.01 0.84
CA LEU A 113 14.88 6.00 2.27
C LEU A 113 15.96 4.98 2.65
N VAL A 114 15.90 3.76 2.09
CA VAL A 114 16.91 2.72 2.33
C VAL A 114 18.24 3.08 1.63
N GLY A 115 18.19 3.76 0.48
CA GLY A 115 19.37 4.20 -0.24
C GLY A 115 20.11 3.08 -0.98
N PRO A 116 21.24 3.40 -1.63
CA PRO A 116 21.98 2.45 -2.43
C PRO A 116 22.71 1.42 -1.54
N LYS A 117 22.68 0.15 -1.96
CA LYS A 117 23.49 -0.91 -1.36
C LYS A 117 24.83 -1.01 -2.06
N GLU A 118 25.89 -1.11 -1.28
CA GLU A 118 27.22 -1.43 -1.79
C GLU A 118 27.33 -2.94 -2.03
N TYR A 119 27.81 -3.30 -3.22
CA TYR A 119 28.12 -4.69 -3.57
C TYR A 119 29.61 -4.81 -3.84
N PRO A 120 30.27 -5.89 -3.39
CA PRO A 120 31.68 -6.11 -3.67
C PRO A 120 31.97 -6.02 -5.17
N SER A 121 33.04 -5.31 -5.52
CA SER A 121 33.44 -5.10 -6.91
C SER A 121 33.59 -6.44 -7.65
N GLY A 122 33.00 -6.54 -8.85
CA GLY A 122 32.95 -7.77 -9.64
C GLY A 122 31.73 -8.67 -9.36
N THR A 123 30.87 -8.33 -8.40
CA THR A 123 29.60 -9.04 -8.16
C THR A 123 28.47 -8.33 -8.91
N GLN A 124 27.61 -9.10 -9.58
CA GLN A 124 26.39 -8.55 -10.16
C GLN A 124 25.42 -8.16 -9.04
N ALA A 125 24.99 -6.90 -9.02
CA ALA A 125 23.96 -6.46 -8.09
C ALA A 125 22.67 -7.29 -8.32
N PRO A 126 22.05 -7.83 -7.26
CA PRO A 126 20.80 -8.56 -7.37
C PRO A 126 19.69 -7.63 -7.88
N ILE A 127 18.66 -8.23 -8.47
CA ILE A 127 17.43 -7.51 -8.82
C ILE A 127 16.83 -6.96 -7.52
N TYR A 128 16.52 -5.67 -7.52
CA TYR A 128 15.92 -4.99 -6.38
C TYR A 128 14.56 -5.61 -6.04
N ASP A 129 14.34 -5.89 -4.77
CA ASP A 129 13.11 -6.47 -4.25
C ASP A 129 12.75 -5.77 -2.93
N VAL A 130 11.77 -4.87 -3.00
CA VAL A 130 11.36 -4.02 -1.88
C VAL A 130 11.00 -4.81 -0.62
N ASN A 131 10.54 -6.05 -0.75
CA ASN A 131 10.15 -6.90 0.38
C ASN A 131 11.35 -7.49 1.13
N LYS A 132 12.55 -7.43 0.54
CA LYS A 132 13.82 -7.84 1.17
C LYS A 132 14.61 -6.64 1.70
N GLU A 133 14.12 -5.43 1.47
CA GLU A 133 14.72 -4.21 1.95
C GLU A 133 14.24 -3.92 3.37
N LEU A 134 15.17 -3.39 4.17
CA LEU A 134 14.97 -3.10 5.59
C LEU A 134 15.57 -1.74 5.87
N LEU A 135 14.79 -0.86 6.50
CA LEU A 135 15.21 0.48 6.91
C LEU A 135 15.72 0.43 8.35
N SER A 136 17.01 0.73 8.56
CA SER A 136 17.60 0.78 9.91
C SER A 136 17.20 2.05 10.67
N PHE A 137 17.38 2.03 11.99
CA PHE A 137 17.12 3.20 12.83
C PHE A 137 17.99 4.40 12.43
N THR A 138 19.26 4.18 12.08
CA THR A 138 20.15 5.25 11.57
C THR A 138 19.60 5.89 10.29
N GLN A 139 19.12 5.09 9.34
CA GLN A 139 18.53 5.61 8.10
C GLN A 139 17.24 6.37 8.39
N PHE A 140 16.34 5.78 9.18
CA PHE A 140 15.10 6.41 9.62
C PHE A 140 15.36 7.77 10.30
N LYS A 141 16.34 7.82 11.22
CA LYS A 141 16.74 9.06 11.91
C LYS A 141 17.25 10.12 10.96
N ALA A 142 18.10 9.76 10.00
CA ALA A 142 18.60 10.70 9.00
C ALA A 142 17.46 11.33 8.17
N ILE A 143 16.40 10.56 7.91
CA ILE A 143 15.22 11.04 7.18
C ILE A 143 14.42 12.03 8.04
N MET A 144 14.18 11.69 9.30
CA MET A 144 13.42 12.54 10.23
C MET A 144 14.11 13.89 10.48
N THR A 145 15.44 13.96 10.38
CA THR A 145 16.17 15.23 10.44
C THR A 145 16.05 16.10 9.20
N ASN A 146 15.58 15.55 8.07
CA ASN A 146 15.38 16.28 6.79
C ASN A 146 13.93 16.75 6.59
N LEU A 147 13.03 16.49 7.54
CA LEU A 147 11.65 16.98 7.49
C LEU A 147 11.58 18.49 7.83
N PRO A 148 10.57 19.21 7.31
CA PRO A 148 10.39 20.64 7.61
C PRO A 148 10.21 20.93 9.11
N GLU A 149 9.70 19.96 9.86
CA GLU A 149 9.54 20.02 11.31
C GLU A 149 10.59 19.12 11.97
N MET A 150 11.39 19.69 12.86
CA MET A 150 12.43 18.94 13.56
C MET A 150 11.82 18.02 14.61
N VAL A 151 12.07 16.72 14.45
CA VAL A 151 11.73 15.70 15.43
C VAL A 151 13.00 15.38 16.22
N ASN A 152 12.93 15.44 17.55
CA ASN A 152 14.10 15.15 18.39
C ASN A 152 14.41 13.64 18.42
N ASP A 153 15.64 13.29 18.77
CA ASP A 153 16.14 11.90 18.77
C ASP A 153 15.27 10.93 19.59
N ASN A 154 14.69 11.40 20.71
CA ASN A 154 13.84 10.57 21.55
C ASN A 154 12.50 10.27 20.87
N ASP A 155 11.92 11.26 20.20
CA ASP A 155 10.68 11.11 19.45
C ASP A 155 10.88 10.23 18.22
N VAL A 156 12.02 10.36 17.55
CA VAL A 156 12.41 9.47 16.44
C VAL A 156 12.52 8.01 16.92
N ALA A 157 13.18 7.77 18.06
CA ALA A 157 13.29 6.44 18.66
C ALA A 157 11.92 5.84 19.00
N ARG A 158 11.03 6.66 19.57
CA ARG A 158 9.67 6.25 19.91
C ARG A 158 8.81 5.96 18.67
N MET A 159 8.91 6.79 17.64
CA MET A 159 8.23 6.56 16.36
C MET A 159 8.71 5.28 15.69
N PHE A 160 10.00 4.99 15.77
CA PHE A 160 10.57 3.75 15.24
C PHE A 160 9.99 2.52 15.96
N MET A 161 9.92 2.52 17.29
CA MET A 161 9.32 1.40 18.06
C MET A 161 7.85 1.17 17.74
N VAL A 162 7.10 2.22 17.42
CA VAL A 162 5.69 2.09 17.01
C VAL A 162 5.59 1.43 15.63
N ALA A 163 6.54 1.73 14.74
CA ALA A 163 6.59 1.19 13.38
C ALA A 163 7.12 -0.26 13.32
N ASP A 164 8.19 -0.57 14.05
CA ASP A 164 8.82 -1.90 14.18
C ASP A 164 7.97 -2.82 15.08
N LYS A 165 6.92 -3.40 14.49
CA LYS A 165 5.94 -4.21 15.23
C LYS A 165 6.47 -5.58 15.58
N ASP A 166 7.37 -6.13 14.76
CA ASP A 166 7.98 -7.43 15.02
C ASP A 166 9.24 -7.35 15.90
N SER A 167 9.67 -6.14 16.27
CA SER A 167 10.84 -5.89 17.12
C SER A 167 12.11 -6.48 16.50
N SER A 168 12.25 -6.39 15.19
CA SER A 168 13.45 -6.85 14.48
C SER A 168 14.60 -5.83 14.54
N GLY A 169 14.34 -4.62 15.05
CA GLY A 169 15.28 -3.50 15.06
C GLY A 169 15.42 -2.81 13.70
N LYS A 170 14.61 -3.21 12.71
CA LYS A 170 14.57 -2.66 11.35
C LYS A 170 13.13 -2.57 10.88
N ILE A 171 12.82 -1.59 10.03
CA ILE A 171 11.47 -1.43 9.47
C ILE A 171 11.43 -2.11 8.10
N SER A 172 10.57 -3.11 7.97
CA SER A 172 10.23 -3.73 6.68
C SER A 172 9.33 -2.82 5.84
N TYR A 173 9.24 -3.10 4.53
CA TYR A 173 8.33 -2.34 3.66
C TYR A 173 6.86 -2.41 4.13
N GLN A 174 6.41 -3.55 4.67
CA GLN A 174 5.04 -3.69 5.19
C GLN A 174 4.78 -2.79 6.39
N GLU A 175 5.75 -2.66 7.29
CA GLU A 175 5.68 -1.76 8.45
C GLU A 175 5.74 -0.29 8.03
N PHE A 176 6.60 0.02 7.06
CA PHE A 176 6.68 1.35 6.47
C PHE A 176 5.34 1.78 5.84
N ARG A 177 4.68 0.90 5.07
CA ARG A 177 3.36 1.19 4.49
C ARG A 177 2.33 1.53 5.57
N ARG A 178 2.34 0.81 6.70
CA ARG A 178 1.41 1.09 7.82
C ARG A 178 1.66 2.44 8.45
N MET A 179 2.93 2.87 8.53
CA MET A 179 3.31 4.19 9.04
C MET A 179 2.85 5.32 8.11
N CYS A 180 2.89 5.13 6.79
CA CYS A 180 2.45 6.13 5.81
C CYS A 180 0.93 6.31 5.75
N VAL A 181 0.15 5.35 6.25
CA VAL A 181 -1.30 5.48 6.40
C VAL A 181 -1.58 6.26 7.68
N VAL A 182 -2.34 7.37 7.56
CA VAL A 182 -2.64 8.34 8.62
C VAL A 182 -2.71 7.68 10.02
N PRO A 183 -1.86 8.10 10.98
CA PRO A 183 -1.73 7.40 12.24
C PRO A 183 -3.04 7.47 13.03
N ARG A 184 -3.57 6.30 13.39
CA ARG A 184 -4.41 6.20 14.58
C ARG A 184 -3.49 6.45 15.77
N VAL A 185 -3.90 7.31 16.69
CA VAL A 185 -3.10 7.65 17.88
C VAL A 185 -2.94 6.40 18.75
N GLU A 186 -1.95 5.56 18.46
CA GLU A 186 -1.48 4.52 19.36
C GLU A 186 -0.53 5.16 20.37
N SER A 187 -0.58 4.67 21.61
CA SER A 187 0.23 5.18 22.71
C SER A 187 1.71 5.00 22.40
N ILE A 188 2.43 6.12 22.31
CA ILE A 188 3.88 6.15 22.23
C ILE A 188 4.46 5.43 23.47
N PRO A 189 5.43 4.49 23.32
CA PRO A 189 6.06 3.82 24.46
C PRO A 189 6.75 4.80 25.42
N ASP A 190 6.61 4.56 26.72
CA ASP A 190 7.24 5.37 27.77
C ASP A 190 8.74 5.08 27.94
N GLU A 191 9.21 3.89 27.52
CA GLU A 191 10.61 3.47 27.66
C GLU A 191 11.43 3.74 26.39
N MET A 192 12.62 4.30 26.58
CA MET A 192 13.57 4.60 25.51
C MET A 192 14.35 3.33 25.11
N PRO A 193 14.53 3.04 23.81
CA PRO A 193 15.22 1.83 23.37
C PRO A 193 16.74 1.95 23.58
N ASP A 194 17.38 0.80 23.81
CA ASP A 194 18.84 0.67 23.74
C ASP A 194 19.27 0.65 22.27
N ILE A 195 20.38 1.33 21.95
CA ILE A 195 20.93 1.42 20.58
C ILE A 195 22.37 0.89 20.59
N ASP A 196 22.72 0.06 19.61
CA ASP A 196 24.06 -0.51 19.47
C ASP A 196 25.08 0.46 18.82
N ALA A 197 26.33 0.03 18.71
CA ALA A 197 27.40 0.83 18.10
C ALA A 197 27.22 1.09 16.58
N ASN A 198 26.35 0.32 15.92
CA ASN A 198 26.00 0.48 14.51
C ASN A 198 24.74 1.34 14.33
N GLY A 199 24.10 1.75 15.43
CA GLY A 199 22.88 2.53 15.43
C GLY A 199 21.60 1.70 15.25
N ASP A 200 21.65 0.38 15.47
CA ASP A 200 20.47 -0.51 15.43
C ASP A 200 19.85 -0.63 16.84
N ILE A 201 18.52 -0.78 16.92
CA ILE A 201 17.82 -0.96 18.19
C ILE A 201 18.08 -2.36 18.75
N ILE A 202 18.49 -2.43 20.02
CA ILE A 202 18.71 -3.68 20.75
C ILE A 202 17.41 -4.09 21.44
N VAL A 203 16.83 -5.20 20.99
CA VAL A 203 15.63 -5.76 21.60
C VAL A 203 16.01 -6.64 22.78
N ARG A 204 15.74 -6.17 24.00
CA ARG A 204 15.93 -6.99 25.22
C ARG A 204 14.87 -8.09 25.26
N HIS A 205 15.21 -9.30 24.84
CA HIS A 205 14.37 -10.47 25.10
C HIS A 205 14.26 -10.69 26.62
N HIS A 206 13.15 -10.27 27.21
CA HIS A 206 12.78 -10.69 28.55
C HIS A 206 12.47 -12.19 28.51
N SER A 207 13.45 -13.00 28.90
CA SER A 207 13.21 -14.42 29.20
C SER A 207 12.18 -14.50 30.33
N PRO A 208 11.12 -15.33 30.23
CA PRO A 208 10.23 -15.54 31.35
C PRO A 208 11.05 -16.17 32.48
N LYS A 209 11.12 -15.47 33.62
CA LYS A 209 11.78 -15.98 34.82
C LYS A 209 11.18 -17.34 35.17
N VAL A 210 12.01 -18.36 35.22
CA VAL A 210 11.63 -19.67 35.77
C VAL A 210 11.46 -19.47 37.27
N ASP A 211 10.23 -19.34 37.73
CA ASP A 211 9.91 -19.35 39.15
C ASP A 211 10.22 -20.75 39.70
N THR A 212 11.43 -20.90 40.25
CA THR A 212 11.79 -22.06 41.06
C THR A 212 11.07 -21.90 42.40
N VAL A 213 9.91 -22.55 42.52
CA VAL A 213 9.16 -22.67 43.78
C VAL A 213 10.01 -23.45 44.77
N VAL A 214 10.66 -22.75 45.69
CA VAL A 214 11.28 -23.35 46.88
C VAL A 214 10.14 -23.83 47.77
N SER A 215 9.90 -25.14 47.76
CA SER A 215 8.95 -25.79 48.65
C SER A 215 9.56 -25.89 50.05
N VAL A 216 9.25 -24.93 50.92
CA VAL A 216 9.40 -25.10 52.37
C VAL A 216 8.04 -25.53 52.91
N VAL A 217 7.90 -26.80 53.30
CA VAL A 217 6.92 -27.19 54.31
C VAL A 217 7.56 -28.23 55.22
N GLY A 218 7.84 -27.80 56.45
CA GLY A 218 8.22 -28.67 57.55
C GLY A 218 7.01 -29.22 58.31
N SER A 219 7.31 -30.28 59.06
CA SER A 219 6.68 -30.73 60.30
C SER A 219 5.44 -31.62 60.23
N LYS A 220 5.65 -32.89 60.57
CA LYS A 220 5.35 -33.39 61.92
C LYS A 220 6.45 -34.36 62.38
#